data_AF-D7M998-F1
#
_entry.id   AF-D7M998-F1
#
_cell.length_a   1.000
_cell.length_b   1.000
_cell.length_c   1.000
_cell.angle_alpha   90.00
_cell.angle_beta   90.00
_cell.angle_gamma   90.00
#
_symmetry.space_group_name_H-M   'P 1'
#
loop_
_entity.id
_entity.type
_entity.pdbx_description
1 polymer ?
#
loop_
_entity_poly.entity_id
_entity_poly.type
_entity_poly.pdbx_seq_one_letter_code
_entity_poly.pdbx_strand_id
1 'polypeptide(L)'
;MLVSRIYLNSDDAVVALFVEPLFEAMRERRKGVQSGAAMCMAKMVQSAATPPISSFQKLCPRISKLLSNPCFLAEASLLLLVSSLSQVGAIAPQSLDSLLERIYACLASTCWETRTKGCG
;
A
#
# COMPACT_ATOMS: atom_id res chain seq x y z
N MET A 1 -11.81 -25.53 12.50
CA MET A 1 -10.77 -24.95 13.37
C MET A 1 -10.10 -23.67 12.82
N LEU A 2 -10.07 -23.41 11.51
CA LEU A 2 -9.44 -22.19 10.94
C LEU A 2 -10.21 -20.89 11.22
N VAL A 3 -11.55 -20.94 11.30
CA VAL A 3 -12.39 -19.76 11.53
C VAL A 3 -12.20 -19.20 12.96
N SER A 4 -11.98 -20.07 13.95
CA SER A 4 -11.79 -19.67 15.35
C SER A 4 -10.49 -18.92 15.63
N ARG A 5 -9.46 -19.07 14.77
CA ARG A 5 -8.21 -18.28 14.90
C ARG A 5 -8.33 -16.86 14.36
N ILE A 6 -9.27 -16.61 13.45
CA ILE A 6 -9.54 -15.26 12.92
C ILE A 6 -10.24 -14.38 13.97
N TYR A 7 -11.10 -14.98 14.80
CA TYR A 7 -11.82 -14.25 15.86
C TYR A 7 -10.96 -13.87 17.09
N LEU A 8 -9.72 -14.37 17.19
CA LEU A 8 -8.83 -14.07 18.33
C LEU A 8 -8.03 -12.77 18.18
N ASN A 9 -8.04 -12.13 17.00
CA ASN A 9 -7.51 -10.77 16.79
C ASN A 9 -8.51 -9.98 15.94
N SER A 10 -9.46 -9.30 16.58
CA SER A 10 -10.50 -8.53 15.88
C SER A 10 -9.91 -7.50 14.89
N ASP A 11 -8.76 -6.91 15.20
CA ASP A 11 -8.10 -5.93 14.33
C ASP A 11 -7.53 -6.53 13.04
N ASP A 12 -7.01 -7.77 13.07
CA ASP A 12 -6.51 -8.47 11.89
C ASP A 12 -7.66 -8.80 10.91
N ALA A 13 -8.83 -9.18 11.46
CA ALA A 13 -10.02 -9.46 10.67
C ALA A 13 -10.56 -8.21 9.97
N VAL A 14 -10.57 -7.06 10.67
CA VAL A 14 -11.02 -5.78 10.10
C VAL A 14 -10.14 -5.36 8.94
N VAL A 15 -8.81 -5.47 9.07
CA VAL A 15 -7.89 -5.19 7.96
C VAL A 15 -8.14 -6.11 6.78
N ALA A 16 -8.34 -7.41 7.01
CA ALA A 16 -8.61 -8.38 5.95
C ALA A 16 -9.88 -8.06 5.14
N LEU A 17 -10.91 -7.45 5.73
CA LEU A 17 -12.14 -7.05 5.03
C LEU A 17 -11.90 -6.03 3.92
N PHE A 18 -10.92 -5.13 4.09
CA PHE A 18 -10.64 -4.07 3.11
C PHE A 18 -9.49 -4.43 2.15
N VAL A 19 -8.55 -5.27 2.59
CA VAL A 19 -7.31 -5.52 1.85
C VAL A 19 -7.57 -6.10 0.47
N GLU A 20 -8.35 -7.17 0.34
CA GLU A 20 -8.56 -7.79 -0.99
C GLU A 20 -9.30 -6.87 -1.98
N PRO A 21 -10.45 -6.24 -1.62
CA PRO A 21 -11.13 -5.32 -2.53
C PRO A 21 -10.24 -4.15 -2.98
N LEU A 22 -9.43 -3.59 -2.08
CA LEU A 22 -8.54 -2.49 -2.42
C LEU A 22 -7.38 -2.93 -3.31
N PHE A 23 -6.84 -4.14 -3.11
CA PHE A 23 -5.84 -4.71 -4.02
C PHE A 23 -6.39 -5.05 -5.39
N GLU A 24 -7.63 -5.49 -5.48
CA GLU A 24 -8.32 -5.71 -6.75
C GLU A 24 -8.51 -4.37 -7.49
N ALA A 25 -9.00 -3.35 -6.80
CA ALA A 25 -9.13 -2.00 -7.36
C ALA A 25 -7.76 -1.42 -7.81
N MET A 26 -6.67 -1.70 -7.10
CA MET A 26 -5.32 -1.30 -7.52
C MET A 26 -4.80 -2.02 -8.78
N ARG A 27 -5.44 -3.10 -9.23
CA ARG A 27 -5.08 -3.80 -10.48
C ARG A 27 -5.82 -3.26 -11.70
N GLU A 28 -6.79 -2.37 -11.51
CA GLU A 28 -7.49 -1.71 -12.60
C GLU A 28 -6.58 -0.82 -13.44
N ARG A 29 -6.89 -0.64 -14.72
CA ARG A 29 -6.05 0.18 -15.63
C ARG A 29 -6.26 1.69 -15.49
N ARG A 30 -7.24 2.11 -14.70
CA ARG A 30 -7.56 3.53 -14.49
C ARG A 30 -6.72 4.09 -13.34
N LYS A 31 -5.83 5.04 -13.64
CA LYS A 31 -4.99 5.73 -12.63
C LYS A 31 -5.81 6.28 -11.45
N GLY A 32 -6.99 6.84 -11.71
CA GLY A 32 -7.86 7.36 -10.64
C GLY A 32 -8.34 6.28 -9.67
N VAL A 33 -8.64 5.08 -10.16
CA VAL A 33 -9.06 3.94 -9.32
C VAL A 33 -7.88 3.40 -8.51
N GLN A 34 -6.72 3.21 -9.16
CA GLN A 34 -5.50 2.77 -8.48
C GLN A 34 -5.12 3.75 -7.35
N SER A 35 -5.12 5.04 -7.65
CA SER A 35 -4.80 6.11 -6.70
C SER A 35 -5.79 6.15 -5.55
N GLY A 36 -7.09 6.15 -5.84
CA GLY A 36 -8.14 6.14 -4.82
C GLY A 36 -8.04 4.93 -3.89
N ALA A 37 -7.85 3.72 -4.45
CA ALA A 37 -7.71 2.50 -3.66
C ALA A 37 -6.46 2.52 -2.76
N ALA A 38 -5.31 2.95 -3.29
CA ALA A 38 -4.08 3.10 -2.52
C ALA A 38 -4.23 4.13 -1.39
N MET A 39 -4.87 5.28 -1.66
CA MET A 39 -5.13 6.31 -0.65
C MET A 39 -6.12 5.86 0.43
N CYS A 40 -7.17 5.10 0.06
CA CYS A 40 -8.08 4.50 1.03
C CYS A 40 -7.35 3.52 1.96
N MET A 41 -6.45 2.70 1.40
CA MET A 41 -5.61 1.80 2.21
C MET A 41 -4.68 2.59 3.15
N ALA A 42 -4.07 3.67 2.67
CA ALA A 42 -3.23 4.54 3.49
C ALA A 42 -4.02 5.15 4.64
N LYS A 43 -5.24 5.65 4.37
CA LYS A 43 -6.10 6.22 5.39
C LYS A 43 -6.56 5.19 6.41
N MET A 44 -6.82 3.95 5.99
CA MET A 44 -7.11 2.82 6.89
C MET A 44 -5.96 2.60 7.88
N VAL A 45 -4.71 2.59 7.40
CA VAL A 45 -3.52 2.46 8.27
C VAL A 45 -3.43 3.63 9.26
N GLN A 46 -3.60 4.86 8.79
CA GLN A 46 -3.53 6.08 9.62
C GLN A 46 -4.66 6.18 10.66
N SER A 47 -5.80 5.53 10.42
CA SER A 47 -6.99 5.64 11.28
C SER A 47 -7.03 4.55 12.35
N ALA A 48 -6.10 3.59 12.34
CA ALA A 48 -6.04 2.54 13.33
C ALA A 48 -5.49 3.08 14.66
N ALA A 49 -6.34 3.20 15.69
CA ALA A 49 -5.93 3.63 17.02
C ALA A 49 -4.96 2.63 17.68
N THR A 50 -5.17 1.33 17.45
CA THR A 50 -4.28 0.24 17.82
C THR A 50 -3.88 -0.54 16.56
N PRO A 51 -2.82 -0.11 15.86
CA PRO A 51 -2.44 -0.68 14.56
C PRO A 51 -2.12 -2.18 14.64
N PRO A 52 -2.78 -3.05 13.87
CA PRO A 52 -2.43 -4.47 13.77
C PRO A 52 -1.15 -4.66 12.94
N ILE A 53 0.00 -4.40 13.55
CA ILE A 53 1.32 -4.35 12.90
C ILE A 53 1.59 -5.61 12.07
N SER A 54 1.33 -6.80 12.61
CA SER A 54 1.57 -8.06 11.91
C SER A 54 0.74 -8.23 10.65
N SER A 55 -0.46 -7.65 10.58
CA SER A 55 -1.27 -7.66 9.36
C SER A 55 -0.81 -6.62 8.35
N PHE A 56 -0.42 -5.43 8.82
CA PHE A 56 0.15 -4.39 7.96
C PHE A 56 1.49 -4.80 7.34
N GLN A 57 2.35 -5.50 8.08
CA GLN A 57 3.60 -6.06 7.56
C GLN A 57 3.38 -6.99 6.35
N LYS A 58 2.26 -7.71 6.30
CA LYS A 58 1.92 -8.59 5.16
C LYS A 58 1.56 -7.82 3.89
N LEU A 59 1.29 -6.51 4.00
CA LEU A 59 1.02 -5.65 2.85
C LEU A 59 2.30 -5.23 2.13
N CYS A 60 3.42 -5.10 2.86
CA CYS A 60 4.69 -4.61 2.31
C CYS A 60 5.18 -5.39 1.08
N PRO A 61 5.20 -6.74 1.05
CA PRO A 61 5.60 -7.49 -0.14
C PRO A 61 4.63 -7.29 -1.33
N ARG A 62 3.33 -7.13 -1.06
CA ARG A 62 2.32 -6.91 -2.11
C ARG A 62 2.46 -5.52 -2.73
N ILE A 63 2.76 -4.51 -1.90
CA ILE A 63 3.02 -3.14 -2.35
C ILE A 63 4.31 -3.08 -3.16
N SER A 64 5.38 -3.71 -2.69
CA SER A 64 6.64 -3.82 -3.44
C SER A 64 6.43 -4.43 -4.83
N LYS A 65 5.58 -5.47 -4.93
CA LYS A 65 5.17 -6.07 -6.21
C LYS A 65 4.36 -5.14 -7.11
N LEU A 66 3.56 -4.23 -6.56
CA LEU A 66 2.85 -3.22 -7.36
C LEU A 66 3.82 -2.14 -7.85
N LEU A 67 4.76 -1.71 -7.01
CA LEU A 67 5.80 -0.74 -7.37
C LEU A 67 6.81 -1.27 -8.40
N SER A 68 6.94 -2.58 -8.56
CA SER A 68 7.75 -3.17 -9.62
C SER A 68 6.98 -3.40 -10.93
N ASN A 69 5.67 -3.13 -10.96
CA ASN A 69 4.85 -3.34 -12.14
C ASN A 69 4.89 -2.11 -13.05
N PRO A 70 5.49 -2.18 -14.26
CA PRO A 70 5.58 -1.03 -15.16
C PRO A 70 4.21 -0.54 -15.70
N CYS A 71 3.15 -1.33 -15.54
CA CYS A 71 1.79 -0.93 -15.90
C CYS A 71 1.02 -0.24 -14.76
N PHE A 72 1.61 -0.13 -13.56
CA PHE A 72 1.00 0.58 -12.45
C PHE A 72 1.21 2.10 -12.64
N LEU A 73 0.13 2.88 -12.55
CA LEU A 73 0.12 4.29 -12.95
C LEU A 73 0.08 5.26 -11.75
N ALA A 74 -0.16 4.74 -10.53
CA ALA A 74 -0.38 5.52 -9.33
C ALA A 74 0.73 5.36 -8.28
N GLU A 75 2.00 5.23 -8.72
CA GLU A 75 3.15 4.97 -7.83
C GLU A 75 3.24 5.95 -6.65
N ALA A 76 3.00 7.25 -6.90
CA ALA A 76 2.99 8.27 -5.84
C ALA A 76 2.01 7.94 -4.70
N SER A 77 0.83 7.37 -5.01
CA SER A 77 -0.15 6.97 -4.00
C SER A 77 0.31 5.73 -3.20
N LEU A 78 1.07 4.83 -3.82
CA LEU A 78 1.69 3.72 -3.08
C LEU A 78 2.83 4.21 -2.18
N LEU A 79 3.60 5.23 -2.58
CA LEU A 79 4.61 5.83 -1.71
C LEU A 79 3.97 6.44 -0.45
N LEU A 80 2.79 7.06 -0.57
CA LEU A 80 2.02 7.54 0.59
C LEU A 80 1.55 6.41 1.50
N LEU A 81 1.15 5.27 0.93
CA LEU A 81 0.82 4.07 1.69
C LEU A 81 2.04 3.51 2.42
N VAL A 82 3.20 3.42 1.76
CA VAL A 82 4.47 3.01 2.39
C VAL A 82 4.85 3.97 3.53
N SER A 83 4.68 5.27 3.34
CA SER A 83 4.88 6.27 4.40
C SER A 83 3.97 6.02 5.60
N SER A 84 2.68 5.74 5.35
CA SER A 84 1.71 5.45 6.41
C SER A 84 2.05 4.16 7.17
N LEU A 85 2.52 3.12 6.46
CA LEU A 85 3.00 1.88 7.08
C LEU A 85 4.27 2.10 7.91
N SER A 86 5.17 2.97 7.45
CA SER A 86 6.38 3.35 8.19
C SER A 86 6.04 4.04 9.50
N GLN A 87 5.08 4.98 9.48
CA GLN A 87 4.66 5.75 10.66
C GLN A 87 4.12 4.88 11.79
N VAL A 88 3.47 3.76 11.47
CA VAL A 88 2.99 2.79 12.47
C VAL A 88 4.02 1.71 12.79
N GLY A 89 5.22 1.73 12.20
CA GLY A 89 6.24 0.70 12.42
C GLY A 89 5.96 -0.64 11.73
N ALA A 90 5.14 -0.65 10.68
CA ALA A 90 4.75 -1.87 9.96
C ALA A 90 5.73 -2.28 8.84
N ILE A 91 6.86 -1.58 8.66
CA ILE A 91 7.90 -2.01 7.71
C ILE A 91 8.85 -2.95 8.43
N ALA A 92 8.76 -4.24 8.12
CA ALA A 92 9.66 -5.24 8.66
C ALA A 92 11.04 -5.18 7.96
N PRO A 93 12.15 -5.50 8.66
CA PRO A 93 13.50 -5.38 8.10
C PRO A 93 13.68 -6.10 6.75
N GLN A 94 13.10 -7.29 6.59
CA GLN A 94 13.18 -8.06 5.35
C GLN A 94 12.48 -7.41 4.15
N SER A 95 11.56 -6.47 4.39
CA SER A 95 10.85 -5.74 3.34
C SER A 95 11.54 -4.40 3.01
N LEU A 96 12.38 -3.90 3.91
CA LEU A 96 12.97 -2.58 3.84
C LEU A 96 13.85 -2.42 2.59
N ASP A 97 14.77 -3.35 2.33
CA ASP A 97 15.68 -3.27 1.18
C ASP A 97 14.91 -3.22 -0.13
N SER A 98 13.90 -4.09 -0.28
CA SER A 98 13.06 -4.10 -1.48
C SER A 98 12.27 -2.81 -1.66
N LEU A 99 11.74 -2.24 -0.58
CA LEU A 99 10.99 -0.99 -0.63
C LEU A 99 11.92 0.19 -0.93
N LEU A 100 13.10 0.25 -0.33
CA LEU A 100 14.08 1.30 -0.58
C LEU A 100 14.52 1.30 -2.04
N GLU A 101 14.87 0.14 -2.60
CA GLU A 101 15.23 0.02 -4.01
C GLU A 101 14.11 0.54 -4.92
N ARG A 102 12.85 0.20 -4.62
CA ARG A 102 11.69 0.67 -5.39
C ARG A 102 11.42 2.16 -5.21
N ILE A 103 11.59 2.71 -4.00
CA ILE A 103 11.46 4.14 -3.74
C ILE A 103 12.51 4.92 -4.53
N TYR A 104 13.78 4.50 -4.48
CA TYR A 104 14.85 5.12 -5.27
C TYR A 104 14.57 5.06 -6.77
N ALA A 105 14.11 3.91 -7.27
CA ALA A 105 13.73 3.77 -8.67
C ALA A 105 12.59 4.72 -9.07
N CYS A 106 11.56 4.84 -8.22
CA CYS A 106 10.43 5.74 -8.46
C CYS A 106 10.87 7.22 -8.47
N LEU A 107 11.74 7.62 -7.54
CA LEU A 107 12.30 8.97 -7.47
C LEU A 107 13.26 9.29 -8.63
N ALA A 108 14.01 8.30 -9.11
CA ALA A 108 14.89 8.44 -10.26
C ALA A 108 14.15 8.46 -11.60
N SER A 109 12.92 7.92 -11.64
CA SER A 109 12.08 7.97 -12.83
C SER A 109 11.67 9.43 -13.09
N THR A 110 12.09 9.99 -14.21
CA THR A 110 11.96 11.42 -14.58
C THR A 110 10.50 11.86 -14.84
N CYS A 111 9.50 11.06 -14.47
CA CYS A 111 8.08 11.31 -14.78
C CYS A 111 7.30 12.05 -13.69
N TRP A 112 7.96 12.83 -12.83
CA TRP A 112 7.29 13.70 -11.86
C TRP A 112 7.14 15.16 -12.36
N GLU A 113 7.97 15.63 -13.30
CA GLU A 113 7.96 17.04 -13.74
C GLU A 113 6.83 17.41 -14.73
N THR A 114 6.14 16.45 -15.36
CA THR A 114 5.11 16.77 -16.37
C THR A 114 3.66 16.83 -15.86
N ARG A 115 3.39 16.83 -14.54
CA ARG A 115 1.98 16.71 -14.07
C ARG A 115 1.49 17.63 -12.95
N THR A 116 2.31 18.55 -12.44
CA THR A 116 1.78 19.66 -11.61
C THR A 116 1.02 20.69 -12.46
N LYS A 117 1.09 20.58 -13.79
CA LYS A 117 0.24 21.26 -14.76
C LYS A 117 -0.13 20.28 -15.87
N GLY A 118 -1.41 19.91 -15.99
CA GLY A 118 -1.95 19.32 -17.22
C GLY A 118 -2.11 17.80 -17.23
N CYS A 119 -3.16 17.32 -16.57
CA CYS A 119 -4.04 16.31 -17.17
C CYS A 119 -5.46 16.74 -16.83
N GLY A 120 -6.20 17.15 -17.85
CA GLY A 120 -7.67 17.23 -17.79
C GLY A 120 -8.30 15.85 -17.64
#